data_AF-X1U131-F1
#
_entry.id   AF-X1U131-F1
#
_cell.length_a   1.000
_cell.length_b   1.000
_cell.length_c   1.000
_cell.angle_alpha   90.00
_cell.angle_beta   90.00
_cell.angle_gamma   90.00
#
_symmetry.space_group_name_H-M   'P 1'
#
loop_
_entity.id
_entity.type
_entity.pdbx_description
1 polymer ?
#
loop_
_entity_poly.entity_id
_entity_poly.type
_entity_poly.pdbx_seq_one_letter_code
_entity_poly.pdbx_strand_id
1 'polypeptide(L)'
;GKDLAAYIAAGILSDHESVSLAEARDKLRQGMFIMIREGSSEKNLDALLPLVTDKTCKRCFFVVDDRSCADLLRDGDIDAVVRKAIRRGLDPVQAIQMATINTAEYFRLDRLGAIAPGYFANLIVLNDLPNLQINMVFYRGRLVAREGKPLFPLYRSSGKGVTDTVNIKPFTIEALRLIATGETKPVIEVVPGQIITRKKLQQAKVIDGAVVPDTGRDILKLVVVERHKATGNIGLGLVSGFGLKKG
;
A
#
# COMPACT_ATOMS: atom_id res chain seq x y z
N GLY A 1 -22.94 3.72 0.65
CA GLY A 1 -24.07 4.00 -0.28
C GLY A 1 -24.63 2.74 -0.95
N LYS A 2 -25.51 2.84 -1.95
CA LYS A 2 -26.15 1.68 -2.63
C LYS A 2 -25.14 0.75 -3.31
N ASP A 3 -24.15 1.31 -4.00
CA ASP A 3 -23.11 0.52 -4.69
C ASP A 3 -22.25 -0.27 -3.68
N LEU A 4 -21.93 0.35 -2.54
CA LEU A 4 -21.25 -0.31 -1.43
C LEU A 4 -22.08 -1.47 -0.87
N ALA A 5 -23.38 -1.27 -0.67
CA ALA A 5 -24.28 -2.33 -0.20
C ALA A 5 -24.36 -3.49 -1.23
N ALA A 6 -24.40 -3.19 -2.53
CA ALA A 6 -24.36 -4.20 -3.58
C ALA A 6 -23.03 -4.98 -3.58
N TYR A 7 -21.91 -4.29 -3.39
CA TYR A 7 -20.58 -4.91 -3.29
C TYR A 7 -20.48 -5.86 -2.08
N ILE A 8 -21.00 -5.43 -0.92
CA ILE A 8 -21.06 -6.26 0.29
C ILE A 8 -22.00 -7.45 0.10
N ALA A 9 -23.16 -7.24 -0.53
CA ALA A 9 -24.13 -8.31 -0.81
C ALA A 9 -23.57 -9.39 -1.76
N ALA A 10 -22.59 -9.05 -2.59
CA ALA A 10 -21.85 -10.00 -3.42
C ALA A 10 -20.83 -10.85 -2.63
N GLY A 11 -20.62 -10.57 -1.34
CA GLY A 11 -19.78 -11.36 -0.44
C GLY A 11 -18.39 -10.76 -0.17
N ILE A 12 -18.09 -9.54 -0.62
CA ILE A 12 -16.83 -8.88 -0.29
C ILE A 12 -16.98 -8.11 1.03
N LEU A 13 -16.17 -8.49 2.03
CA LEU A 13 -16.38 -8.07 3.41
C LEU A 13 -15.22 -7.25 4.00
N SER A 14 -14.18 -6.94 3.24
CA SER A 14 -13.09 -6.08 3.69
C SER A 14 -12.62 -5.10 2.63
N ASP A 15 -11.92 -4.07 3.08
CA ASP A 15 -11.36 -3.04 2.21
C ASP A 15 -10.11 -2.41 2.85
N HIS A 16 -9.07 -2.20 2.03
CA HIS A 16 -7.87 -1.42 2.38
C HIS A 16 -7.75 -0.09 1.60
N GLU A 17 -8.71 0.22 0.72
CA GLU A 17 -8.66 1.40 -0.16
C GLU A 17 -9.32 2.64 0.42
N SER A 18 -9.74 2.60 1.68
CA SER A 18 -10.33 3.77 2.34
C SER A 18 -9.29 4.88 2.54
N VAL A 19 -9.52 6.03 1.91
CA VAL A 19 -8.59 7.18 2.01
C VAL A 19 -9.05 8.23 3.02
N SER A 20 -10.32 8.18 3.43
CA SER A 20 -10.90 9.13 4.38
C SER A 20 -11.63 8.45 5.52
N LEU A 21 -11.67 9.12 6.67
CA LEU A 21 -12.40 8.64 7.84
C LEU A 21 -13.90 8.50 7.59
N ALA A 22 -14.49 9.40 6.79
CA ALA A 22 -15.91 9.36 6.48
C ALA A 22 -16.29 8.12 5.67
N GLU A 23 -15.48 7.79 4.66
CA GLU A 23 -15.63 6.59 3.84
C GLU A 23 -15.47 5.31 4.67
N ALA A 24 -14.39 5.22 5.46
CA ALA A 24 -14.15 4.07 6.33
C ALA A 24 -15.27 3.87 7.36
N ARG A 25 -15.85 4.96 7.89
CA ARG A 25 -17.03 4.90 8.77
C ARG A 25 -18.26 4.35 8.07
N ASP A 26 -18.53 4.70 6.80
CA ASP A 26 -19.66 4.14 6.05
C ASP A 26 -19.48 2.63 5.85
N LYS A 27 -18.29 2.20 5.40
CA LYS A 27 -17.93 0.78 5.24
C LYS A 27 -18.06 -0.01 6.53
N LEU A 28 -17.53 0.52 7.63
CA LEU A 28 -17.62 -0.12 8.94
C LEU A 28 -19.07 -0.25 9.43
N ARG A 29 -19.90 0.80 9.25
CA ARG A 29 -21.33 0.78 9.62
C ARG A 29 -22.13 -0.26 8.84
N GLN A 30 -21.72 -0.55 7.61
CA GLN A 30 -22.33 -1.59 6.79
C GLN A 30 -21.75 -2.99 7.07
N GLY A 31 -20.88 -3.13 8.08
CA GLY A 31 -20.38 -4.41 8.54
C GLY A 31 -19.13 -4.91 7.81
N MET A 32 -18.45 -4.07 7.03
CA MET A 32 -17.15 -4.43 6.49
C MET A 32 -16.06 -4.39 7.57
N PHE A 33 -15.01 -5.19 7.35
CA PHE A 33 -13.74 -5.06 8.03
C PHE A 33 -12.89 -3.99 7.35
N ILE A 34 -12.24 -3.15 8.14
CA ILE A 34 -11.37 -2.09 7.65
C ILE A 34 -9.91 -2.53 7.82
N MET A 35 -9.24 -2.74 6.69
CA MET A 35 -7.81 -3.00 6.62
C MET A 35 -7.09 -1.64 6.59
N ILE A 36 -6.54 -1.21 7.72
CA ILE A 36 -5.88 0.10 7.80
C ILE A 36 -4.48 -0.01 7.20
N ARG A 37 -4.30 0.62 6.02
CA ARG A 37 -3.07 0.58 5.22
C ARG A 37 -2.01 1.59 5.69
N GLU A 38 -0.78 1.12 5.81
CA GLU A 38 0.42 1.96 6.00
C GLU A 38 1.60 1.38 5.19
N GLY A 39 1.56 1.60 3.88
CA GLY A 39 2.57 1.17 2.92
C GLY A 39 3.66 2.22 2.67
N SER A 40 4.44 2.00 1.62
CA SER A 40 5.47 2.94 1.16
C SER A 40 4.87 4.17 0.47
N SER A 41 3.95 3.94 -0.45
CA SER A 41 3.32 4.99 -1.26
C SER A 41 2.01 5.46 -0.63
N GLU A 42 1.15 4.54 -0.20
CA GLU A 42 -0.16 4.83 0.38
C GLU A 42 -0.11 4.74 1.91
N LYS A 43 -0.42 5.86 2.58
CA LYS A 43 -0.33 5.98 4.04
C LYS A 43 -1.64 6.51 4.61
N ASN A 44 -2.47 5.60 5.11
CA ASN A 44 -3.82 5.90 5.57
C ASN A 44 -3.99 5.77 7.09
N LEU A 45 -3.00 5.23 7.83
CA LEU A 45 -3.12 5.03 9.27
C LEU A 45 -3.54 6.29 10.01
N ASP A 46 -2.86 7.42 9.78
CA ASP A 46 -3.14 8.66 10.53
C ASP A 46 -4.58 9.18 10.27
N ALA A 47 -5.10 8.98 9.07
CA ALA A 47 -6.47 9.38 8.70
C ALA A 47 -7.53 8.44 9.28
N LEU A 48 -7.23 7.14 9.37
CA LEU A 48 -8.19 6.10 9.74
C LEU A 48 -8.12 5.69 11.22
N LEU A 49 -7.02 5.96 11.93
CA LEU A 49 -6.84 5.57 13.33
C LEU A 49 -7.98 6.05 14.26
N PRO A 50 -8.59 7.25 14.08
CA PRO A 50 -9.74 7.66 14.88
C PRO A 50 -10.99 6.77 14.72
N LEU A 51 -11.01 5.84 13.76
CA LEU A 51 -12.05 4.82 13.63
C LEU A 51 -11.93 3.73 14.69
N VAL A 52 -10.72 3.52 15.24
CA VAL A 52 -10.41 2.45 16.19
C VAL A 52 -10.79 2.90 17.60
N THR A 53 -11.76 2.20 18.18
CA THR A 53 -12.26 2.39 19.55
C THR A 53 -12.54 1.02 20.14
N ASP A 54 -12.80 0.93 21.45
CA ASP A 54 -13.19 -0.34 22.10
C ASP A 54 -14.36 -1.05 21.41
N LYS A 55 -15.27 -0.28 20.79
CA LYS A 55 -16.47 -0.80 20.11
C LYS A 55 -16.19 -1.26 18.68
N THR A 56 -15.18 -0.72 18.03
CA THR A 56 -14.92 -0.88 16.59
C THR A 56 -13.64 -1.65 16.29
N CYS A 57 -12.74 -1.77 17.26
CA CYS A 57 -11.42 -2.41 17.14
C CYS A 57 -11.51 -3.80 16.51
N LYS A 58 -12.48 -4.64 16.92
CA LYS A 58 -12.66 -6.02 16.40
C LYS A 58 -12.91 -6.12 14.89
N ARG A 59 -13.28 -5.03 14.23
CA ARG A 59 -13.50 -4.96 12.78
C ARG A 59 -12.41 -4.17 12.04
N CYS A 60 -11.32 -3.84 12.73
CA CYS A 60 -10.18 -3.15 12.16
C CYS A 60 -8.94 -4.03 12.31
N PHE A 61 -8.08 -4.07 11.29
CA PHE A 61 -6.76 -4.70 11.38
C PHE A 61 -5.77 -4.03 10.43
N PHE A 62 -4.47 -4.21 10.67
CA PHE A 62 -3.43 -3.52 9.90
C PHE A 62 -3.01 -4.29 8.65
N VAL A 63 -2.69 -3.55 7.59
CA VAL A 63 -2.02 -4.07 6.39
C VAL A 63 -0.94 -3.07 5.94
N VAL A 64 0.10 -3.57 5.28
CA VAL A 64 1.10 -2.70 4.63
C VAL A 64 0.81 -2.49 3.15
N ASP A 65 0.11 -3.43 2.51
CA ASP A 65 -0.02 -3.49 1.05
C ASP A 65 1.38 -3.51 0.40
N ASP A 66 1.76 -2.47 -0.35
CA ASP A 66 3.08 -2.36 -0.94
C ASP A 66 4.12 -1.74 0.02
N ARG A 67 5.24 -2.45 0.20
CA ARG A 67 6.45 -1.96 0.89
C ARG A 67 7.67 -2.07 -0.02
N SER A 68 8.40 -0.96 -0.14
CA SER A 68 9.70 -0.94 -0.79
C SER A 68 10.75 -1.65 0.06
N CYS A 69 11.78 -2.22 -0.57
CA CYS A 69 12.89 -2.85 0.16
C CYS A 69 13.60 -1.87 1.11
N ALA A 70 13.70 -0.60 0.71
CA ALA A 70 14.33 0.43 1.53
C ALA A 70 13.50 0.72 2.79
N ASP A 71 12.19 0.83 2.65
CA ASP A 71 11.30 1.09 3.78
C ASP A 71 11.16 -0.14 4.67
N LEU A 72 11.13 -1.35 4.11
CA LEU A 72 11.15 -2.60 4.87
C LEU A 72 12.41 -2.72 5.73
N LEU A 73 13.58 -2.42 5.16
CA LEU A 73 14.86 -2.45 5.87
C LEU A 73 14.93 -1.39 6.98
N ARG A 74 14.42 -0.18 6.70
CA ARG A 74 14.52 0.97 7.61
C ARG A 74 13.51 0.91 8.75
N ASP A 75 12.24 0.67 8.44
CA ASP A 75 11.16 0.83 9.41
C ASP A 75 10.59 -0.50 9.90
N GLY A 76 10.66 -1.57 9.10
CA GLY A 76 9.98 -2.84 9.31
C GLY A 76 8.73 -3.02 8.44
N ASP A 77 7.92 -4.01 8.81
CA ASP A 77 6.70 -4.45 8.11
C ASP A 77 5.46 -4.09 8.98
N ILE A 78 4.56 -5.04 9.25
CA ILE A 78 3.42 -4.87 10.17
C ILE A 78 3.86 -4.36 11.56
N ASP A 79 5.03 -4.77 12.05
CA ASP A 79 5.58 -4.28 13.32
C ASP A 79 5.84 -2.76 13.29
N ALA A 80 6.19 -2.20 12.13
CA ALA A 80 6.32 -0.76 11.94
C ALA A 80 4.97 -0.04 12.06
N VAL A 81 3.91 -0.64 11.51
CA VAL A 81 2.53 -0.11 11.58
C VAL A 81 2.03 -0.11 13.02
N VAL A 82 2.25 -1.21 13.76
CA VAL A 82 1.91 -1.31 15.19
C VAL A 82 2.65 -0.25 15.99
N ARG A 83 3.98 -0.13 15.83
CA ARG A 83 4.77 0.93 16.48
C ARG A 83 4.25 2.33 16.15
N LYS A 84 3.87 2.60 14.90
CA LYS A 84 3.31 3.88 14.48
C LYS A 84 1.98 4.15 15.18
N ALA A 85 1.07 3.17 15.22
CA ALA A 85 -0.23 3.30 15.87
C ALA A 85 -0.10 3.61 17.36
N ILE A 86 0.81 2.93 18.07
CA ILE A 86 1.07 3.18 19.49
C ILE A 86 1.61 4.61 19.71
N ARG A 87 2.57 5.05 18.89
CA ARG A 87 3.08 6.44 18.95
C ARG A 87 1.99 7.49 18.67
N ARG A 88 0.94 7.13 17.95
CA ARG A 88 -0.23 7.99 17.70
C ARG A 88 -1.28 7.92 18.82
N GLY A 89 -1.00 7.19 19.90
CA GLY A 89 -1.83 7.13 21.09
C GLY A 89 -2.83 5.97 21.12
N LEU A 90 -2.76 5.02 20.18
CA LEU A 90 -3.55 3.80 20.30
C LEU A 90 -2.99 2.94 21.44
N ASP A 91 -3.88 2.34 22.23
CA ASP A 91 -3.49 1.40 23.28
C ASP A 91 -2.64 0.26 22.70
N PRO A 92 -1.47 -0.08 23.31
CA PRO A 92 -0.60 -1.13 22.80
C PRO A 92 -1.26 -2.50 22.67
N VAL A 93 -2.18 -2.85 23.57
CA VAL A 93 -2.89 -4.14 23.50
C VAL A 93 -3.85 -4.15 22.32
N GLN A 94 -4.59 -3.06 22.09
CA GLN A 94 -5.43 -2.92 20.90
C GLN A 94 -4.62 -2.95 19.60
N ALA A 95 -3.46 -2.27 19.57
CA ALA A 95 -2.58 -2.27 18.40
C ALA A 95 -2.07 -3.70 18.08
N ILE A 96 -1.70 -4.48 19.10
CA ILE A 96 -1.32 -5.89 18.93
C ILE A 96 -2.52 -6.73 18.49
N GLN A 97 -3.69 -6.56 19.11
CA GLN A 97 -4.92 -7.28 18.77
C GLN A 97 -5.27 -7.13 17.26
N MET A 98 -5.11 -5.91 16.74
CA MET A 98 -5.31 -5.57 15.33
C MET A 98 -4.25 -6.16 14.39
N ALA A 99 -3.08 -6.53 14.89
CA ALA A 99 -2.04 -7.20 14.12
C ALA A 99 -2.07 -8.73 14.27
N THR A 100 -2.90 -9.26 15.18
CA THR A 100 -2.94 -10.69 15.53
C THR A 100 -4.35 -11.27 15.38
N ILE A 101 -5.16 -11.23 16.43
CA ILE A 101 -6.41 -11.99 16.51
C ILE A 101 -7.49 -11.45 15.57
N ASN A 102 -7.60 -10.14 15.37
CA ASN A 102 -8.59 -9.58 14.43
C ASN A 102 -8.32 -10.08 13.00
N THR A 103 -7.05 -10.11 12.60
CA THR A 103 -6.62 -10.63 11.30
C THR A 103 -6.89 -12.13 11.19
N ALA A 104 -6.54 -12.90 12.23
CA ALA A 104 -6.77 -14.34 12.25
C ALA A 104 -8.27 -14.68 12.17
N GLU A 105 -9.12 -13.97 12.92
CA GLU A 105 -10.57 -14.15 12.89
C GLU A 105 -11.16 -13.83 11.52
N TYR A 106 -10.76 -12.72 10.89
CA TYR A 106 -11.24 -12.34 9.57
C TYR A 106 -10.92 -13.40 8.51
N PHE A 107 -9.67 -13.88 8.49
CA PHE A 107 -9.21 -14.90 7.55
C PHE A 107 -9.55 -16.34 7.95
N ARG A 108 -10.24 -16.54 9.09
CA ARG A 108 -10.58 -17.87 9.64
C ARG A 108 -9.35 -18.76 9.82
N LEU A 109 -8.26 -18.15 10.29
CA LEU A 109 -7.01 -18.81 10.58
C LEU A 109 -7.07 -19.39 11.98
N ASP A 110 -7.70 -20.55 12.10
CA ASP A 110 -7.88 -21.24 13.37
C ASP A 110 -6.54 -21.41 14.10
N ARG A 111 -6.57 -21.27 15.43
CA ARG A 111 -5.42 -21.51 16.32
C ARG A 111 -4.26 -20.52 16.11
N LEU A 112 -4.47 -19.40 15.42
CA LEU A 112 -3.52 -18.29 15.27
C LEU A 112 -4.04 -17.01 15.90
N GLY A 113 -3.15 -16.04 16.13
CA GLY A 113 -3.51 -14.69 16.59
C GLY A 113 -3.70 -14.52 18.10
N ALA A 114 -3.71 -15.58 18.90
CA ALA A 114 -3.82 -15.50 20.36
C ALA A 114 -2.86 -16.46 21.09
N ILE A 115 -2.63 -16.18 22.37
CA ILE A 115 -1.87 -17.02 23.29
C ILE A 115 -2.87 -17.75 24.19
N ALA A 116 -3.17 -19.01 23.86
CA ALA A 116 -4.05 -19.85 24.64
C ALA A 116 -3.76 -21.35 24.39
N PRO A 117 -4.16 -22.25 25.31
CA PRO A 117 -4.08 -23.69 25.07
C PRO A 117 -4.76 -24.08 23.73
N GLY A 118 -4.07 -24.90 22.94
CA GLY A 118 -4.52 -25.31 21.61
C GLY A 118 -4.04 -24.41 20.47
N TYR A 119 -3.59 -23.17 20.73
CA TYR A 119 -3.06 -22.27 19.69
C TYR A 119 -1.63 -22.64 19.30
N PHE A 120 -1.22 -22.27 18.09
CA PHE A 120 0.18 -22.39 17.68
C PHE A 120 1.05 -21.43 18.49
N ALA A 121 2.18 -21.92 18.99
CA ALA A 121 3.18 -21.09 19.67
C ALA A 121 4.00 -20.22 18.68
N ASN A 122 3.29 -19.36 17.95
CA ASN A 122 3.85 -18.25 17.19
C ASN A 122 3.83 -17.03 18.10
N LEU A 123 4.97 -16.76 18.75
CA LEU A 123 5.03 -15.82 19.88
C LEU A 123 6.12 -14.78 19.62
N ILE A 124 5.90 -13.57 20.12
CA ILE A 124 6.95 -12.57 20.29
C ILE A 124 7.11 -12.29 21.78
N VAL A 125 8.34 -12.14 22.24
CA VAL A 125 8.67 -11.69 23.60
C VAL A 125 9.18 -10.27 23.48
N LEU A 126 8.56 -9.35 24.22
CA LEU A 126 8.87 -7.93 24.19
C LEU A 126 9.68 -7.55 25.43
N ASN A 127 10.70 -6.71 25.26
CA ASN A 127 11.36 -6.03 26.38
C ASN A 127 10.56 -4.82 26.84
N ASP A 128 9.85 -4.18 25.91
CA ASP A 128 9.08 -2.97 26.15
C ASP A 128 7.86 -2.94 25.23
N LEU A 129 6.68 -2.88 25.83
CA LEU A 129 5.40 -2.88 25.12
C LEU A 129 5.11 -1.53 24.43
N PRO A 130 5.26 -0.36 25.09
CA PRO A 130 5.03 0.95 24.46
C PRO A 130 5.86 1.20 23.18
N ASN A 131 7.10 0.72 23.11
CA ASN A 131 7.95 0.86 21.92
C ASN A 131 7.94 -0.39 21.01
N LEU A 132 7.20 -1.45 21.39
CA LEU A 132 7.17 -2.74 20.72
C LEU A 132 8.60 -3.29 20.47
N GLN A 133 9.45 -3.25 21.48
CA GLN A 133 10.83 -3.72 21.37
C GLN A 133 10.86 -5.26 21.44
N ILE A 134 10.90 -5.91 20.28
CA ILE A 134 10.90 -7.38 20.17
C ILE A 134 12.29 -7.94 20.52
N ASN A 135 12.32 -8.85 21.51
CA ASN A 135 13.53 -9.54 21.96
C ASN A 135 13.64 -10.95 21.37
N MET A 136 12.56 -11.72 21.37
CA MET A 136 12.55 -13.09 20.86
C MET A 136 11.36 -13.32 19.96
N VAL A 137 11.54 -14.14 18.93
CA VAL A 137 10.46 -14.60 18.05
C VAL A 137 10.45 -16.12 18.01
N PHE A 138 9.29 -16.69 18.28
CA PHE A 138 9.02 -18.12 18.20
C PHE A 138 8.08 -18.40 17.04
N TYR A 139 8.36 -19.46 16.29
CA TYR A 139 7.48 -20.02 15.28
C TYR A 139 7.21 -21.48 15.59
N ARG A 140 5.94 -21.83 15.82
CA ARG A 140 5.48 -23.17 16.25
C ARG A 140 6.31 -23.72 17.43
N GLY A 141 6.58 -22.88 18.42
CA GLY A 141 7.29 -23.23 19.66
C GLY A 141 8.81 -23.27 19.54
N ARG A 142 9.38 -23.00 18.37
CA ARG A 142 10.84 -22.94 18.17
C ARG A 142 11.31 -21.49 18.15
N LEU A 143 12.38 -21.18 18.88
CA LEU A 143 13.02 -19.88 18.82
C LEU A 143 13.67 -19.70 17.44
N VAL A 144 13.20 -18.72 16.66
CA VAL A 144 13.64 -18.47 15.28
C VAL A 144 14.35 -17.13 15.10
N ALA A 145 14.22 -16.19 16.04
CA ALA A 145 15.01 -14.97 16.06
C ALA A 145 15.23 -14.50 17.49
N ARG A 146 16.37 -13.85 17.74
CA ARG A 146 16.71 -13.21 19.01
C ARG A 146 17.47 -11.92 18.77
N GLU A 147 17.11 -10.86 19.47
CA GLU A 147 17.78 -9.55 19.43
C GLU A 147 17.95 -9.03 17.98
N GLY A 148 16.88 -9.16 17.18
CA GLY A 148 16.86 -8.72 15.78
C GLY A 148 17.61 -9.62 14.79
N LYS A 149 18.20 -10.75 15.24
CA LYS A 149 18.95 -11.66 14.39
C LYS A 149 18.17 -12.96 14.12
N PRO A 150 18.06 -13.40 12.86
CA PRO A 150 17.46 -14.68 12.53
C PRO A 150 18.37 -15.84 13.00
N LEU A 151 17.77 -16.91 13.49
CA LEU A 151 18.43 -18.16 13.90
C LEU A 151 18.19 -19.30 12.90
N PHE A 152 17.78 -18.96 11.69
CA PHE A 152 17.54 -19.87 10.58
C PHE A 152 18.36 -19.46 9.35
N PRO A 153 18.69 -20.40 8.45
CA PRO A 153 19.40 -20.07 7.23
C PRO A 153 18.54 -19.20 6.31
N LEU A 154 19.14 -18.17 5.70
CA LEU A 154 18.45 -17.34 4.72
C LEU A 154 18.14 -18.16 3.46
N TYR A 155 16.91 -18.00 2.97
CA TYR A 155 16.49 -18.60 1.70
C TYR A 155 17.32 -18.04 0.54
N ARG A 156 17.87 -18.92 -0.30
CA ARG A 156 18.53 -18.55 -1.56
C ARG A 156 17.65 -19.00 -2.72
N SER A 157 17.07 -18.04 -3.43
CA SER A 157 16.31 -18.33 -4.65
C SER A 157 17.24 -18.91 -5.72
N SER A 158 16.72 -19.87 -6.50
CA SER A 158 17.42 -20.40 -7.68
C SER A 158 17.39 -19.43 -8.87
N GLY A 159 16.62 -18.32 -8.80
CA GLY A 159 16.60 -17.23 -9.77
C GLY A 159 15.97 -17.56 -11.14
N LYS A 160 15.63 -18.82 -11.41
CA LYS A 160 15.11 -19.26 -12.72
C LYS A 160 13.62 -18.92 -12.82
N GLY A 161 13.24 -18.10 -13.82
CA GLY A 161 11.84 -17.86 -14.20
C GLY A 161 11.31 -16.43 -14.03
N VAL A 162 12.10 -15.49 -13.52
CA VAL A 162 11.72 -14.07 -13.39
C VAL A 162 12.64 -13.10 -14.14
N THR A 163 13.62 -13.63 -14.87
CA THR A 163 14.51 -12.86 -15.75
C THR A 163 13.87 -12.70 -17.14
N ASP A 164 14.44 -11.82 -17.97
CA ASP A 164 14.10 -11.69 -19.39
C ASP A 164 12.63 -11.36 -19.69
N THR A 165 11.96 -10.66 -18.75
CA THR A 165 10.54 -10.29 -18.84
C THR A 165 10.26 -8.98 -19.57
N VAL A 166 11.30 -8.26 -20.00
CA VAL A 166 11.18 -7.00 -20.74
C VAL A 166 11.23 -7.31 -22.24
N ASN A 167 10.05 -7.48 -22.82
CA ASN A 167 9.84 -7.77 -24.24
C ASN A 167 9.07 -6.63 -24.90
N ILE A 168 9.83 -5.70 -25.50
CA ILE A 168 9.31 -4.46 -26.10
C ILE A 168 9.56 -4.51 -27.61
N LYS A 169 8.58 -4.09 -28.41
CA LYS A 169 8.78 -3.85 -29.85
C LYS A 169 9.67 -2.61 -30.02
N PRO A 170 10.75 -2.67 -30.82
CA PRO A 170 11.57 -1.48 -31.07
C PRO A 170 10.73 -0.30 -31.60
N PHE A 171 11.01 0.90 -31.09
CA PHE A 171 10.37 2.14 -31.51
C PHE A 171 11.37 3.29 -31.51
N THR A 172 11.07 4.35 -32.25
CA THR A 172 11.88 5.56 -32.35
C THR A 172 11.32 6.67 -31.47
N ILE A 173 12.07 7.77 -31.29
CA ILE A 173 11.64 8.89 -30.44
C ILE A 173 10.32 9.52 -30.92
N GLU A 174 10.01 9.41 -32.21
CA GLU A 174 8.77 9.86 -32.83
C GLU A 174 7.56 9.15 -32.23
N ALA A 175 7.68 7.87 -31.87
CA ALA A 175 6.60 7.11 -31.24
C ALA A 175 6.26 7.63 -29.84
N LEU A 176 7.16 8.41 -29.24
CA LEU A 176 6.91 9.08 -27.96
C LEU A 176 6.23 10.44 -28.17
N ARG A 177 6.15 10.99 -29.38
CA ARG A 177 5.67 12.36 -29.60
C ARG A 177 4.18 12.48 -29.31
N LEU A 178 3.80 13.36 -28.38
CA LEU A 178 2.40 13.67 -28.11
C LEU A 178 1.95 14.81 -29.02
N ILE A 179 1.13 14.50 -30.02
CA ILE A 179 0.68 15.48 -31.03
C ILE A 179 -0.27 16.50 -30.37
N ALA A 180 -0.03 17.79 -30.61
CA ALA A 180 -0.91 18.85 -30.15
C ALA A 180 -2.25 18.78 -30.89
N THR A 181 -3.33 18.58 -30.13
CA THR A 181 -4.71 18.56 -30.64
C THR A 181 -5.61 19.21 -29.60
N GLY A 182 -6.35 20.25 -29.99
CA GLY A 182 -7.09 21.09 -29.05
C GLY A 182 -6.19 21.93 -28.11
N GLU A 183 -6.79 22.90 -27.43
CA GLU A 183 -6.06 23.83 -26.56
C GLU A 183 -5.81 23.26 -25.16
N THR A 184 -6.77 22.49 -24.63
CA THR A 184 -6.70 21.90 -23.29
C THR A 184 -6.52 20.40 -23.35
N LYS A 185 -5.62 19.88 -22.50
CA LYS A 185 -5.32 18.45 -22.39
C LYS A 185 -5.68 17.93 -20.99
N PRO A 186 -6.13 16.66 -20.87
CA PRO A 186 -6.23 16.01 -19.57
C PRO A 186 -4.83 15.79 -18.99
N VAL A 187 -4.65 16.20 -17.74
CA VAL A 187 -3.46 16.00 -16.92
C VAL A 187 -3.88 15.20 -15.70
N ILE A 188 -3.16 14.11 -15.44
CA ILE A 188 -3.30 13.31 -14.22
C ILE A 188 -2.59 14.05 -13.10
N GLU A 189 -3.29 14.45 -12.06
CA GLU A 189 -2.68 14.99 -10.84
C GLU A 189 -2.50 13.86 -9.84
N VAL A 190 -1.25 13.62 -9.44
CA VAL A 190 -0.91 12.72 -8.35
C VAL A 190 -1.29 13.37 -7.02
N VAL A 191 -1.93 12.61 -6.13
CA VAL A 191 -2.18 13.03 -4.75
C VAL A 191 -1.13 12.34 -3.86
N PRO A 192 -0.16 13.08 -3.29
CA PRO A 192 0.90 12.48 -2.49
C PRO A 192 0.35 11.63 -1.34
N GLY A 193 0.90 10.44 -1.17
CA GLY A 193 0.52 9.54 -0.07
C GLY A 193 -0.78 8.76 -0.29
N GLN A 194 -1.39 8.81 -1.48
CA GLN A 194 -2.71 8.26 -1.76
C GLN A 194 -2.75 7.51 -3.11
N ILE A 195 -3.63 6.52 -3.19
CA ILE A 195 -3.88 5.74 -4.42
C ILE A 195 -4.64 6.53 -5.49
N ILE A 196 -5.38 7.56 -5.07
CA ILE A 196 -6.26 8.33 -5.95
C ILE A 196 -5.48 9.37 -6.75
N THR A 197 -5.96 9.63 -7.96
CA THR A 197 -5.50 10.73 -8.79
C THR A 197 -6.67 11.67 -9.11
N ARG A 198 -6.37 12.91 -9.49
CA ARG A 198 -7.38 13.84 -10.00
C ARG A 198 -7.18 14.07 -11.48
N LYS A 199 -8.28 14.33 -12.18
CA LYS A 199 -8.26 14.78 -13.58
C LYS A 199 -8.29 16.30 -13.59
N LYS A 200 -7.28 16.94 -14.19
CA LYS A 200 -7.26 18.38 -14.48
C LYS A 200 -7.27 18.60 -15.99
N LEU A 201 -7.96 19.63 -16.45
CA LEU A 201 -7.84 20.11 -17.82
C LEU A 201 -6.91 21.33 -17.79
N GLN A 202 -5.80 21.25 -18.51
CA GLN A 202 -4.80 22.33 -18.53
C GLN A 202 -4.31 22.60 -19.95
N GLN A 203 -3.91 23.84 -20.21
CA GLN A 203 -3.24 24.21 -21.45
C GLN A 203 -1.82 23.63 -21.45
N ALA A 204 -1.55 22.79 -22.45
CA ALA A 204 -0.25 22.17 -22.63
C ALA A 204 0.72 23.13 -23.35
N LYS A 205 2.00 23.10 -22.98
CA LYS A 205 3.05 23.82 -23.72
C LYS A 205 3.30 23.07 -25.04
N VAL A 206 3.27 23.79 -26.16
CA VAL A 206 3.46 23.22 -27.49
C VAL A 206 4.68 23.86 -28.17
N ILE A 207 5.57 23.04 -28.71
CA ILE A 207 6.71 23.45 -29.53
C ILE A 207 6.71 22.56 -30.78
N ASP A 208 6.82 23.17 -31.96
CA ASP A 208 6.81 22.48 -33.26
C ASP A 208 5.63 21.48 -33.41
N GLY A 209 4.43 21.86 -32.97
CA GLY A 209 3.23 21.02 -33.04
C GLY A 209 3.22 19.80 -32.10
N ALA A 210 4.21 19.67 -31.21
CA ALA A 210 4.28 18.64 -30.18
C ALA A 210 4.03 19.22 -28.80
N VAL A 211 3.28 18.48 -27.97
CA VAL A 211 3.20 18.80 -26.55
C VAL A 211 4.53 18.46 -25.88
N VAL A 212 5.09 19.44 -25.17
CA VAL A 212 6.34 19.32 -24.42
C VAL A 212 6.10 19.51 -22.91
N PRO A 213 6.97 18.97 -22.05
CA PRO A 213 6.91 19.23 -20.61
C PRO A 213 6.98 20.72 -20.29
N ASP A 214 6.21 21.14 -19.28
CA ASP A 214 6.26 22.45 -18.66
C ASP A 214 6.62 22.29 -17.18
N THR A 215 7.91 22.24 -16.89
CA THR A 215 8.43 22.05 -15.53
C THR A 215 8.17 23.26 -14.62
N GLY A 216 7.86 24.43 -15.18
CA GLY A 216 7.44 25.61 -14.42
C GLY A 216 6.05 25.41 -13.80
N ARG A 217 5.14 24.78 -14.55
CA ARG A 217 3.78 24.43 -14.10
C ARG A 217 3.62 22.98 -13.60
N ASP A 218 4.73 22.24 -13.52
CA ASP A 218 4.76 20.81 -13.16
C ASP A 218 3.85 19.94 -14.04
N ILE A 219 3.83 20.20 -15.34
CA ILE A 219 3.15 19.38 -16.33
C ILE A 219 4.21 18.56 -17.05
N LEU A 220 4.30 17.29 -16.70
CA LEU A 220 5.30 16.36 -17.21
C LEU A 220 4.65 15.38 -18.17
N LYS A 221 5.49 14.78 -19.02
CA LYS A 221 5.06 13.73 -19.96
C LYS A 221 5.05 12.38 -19.24
N LEU A 222 3.97 11.63 -19.42
CA LEU A 222 3.84 10.24 -18.97
C LEU A 222 3.86 9.31 -20.20
N VAL A 223 4.69 8.29 -20.15
CA VAL A 223 4.81 7.27 -21.21
C VAL A 223 4.65 5.90 -20.58
N VAL A 224 3.74 5.09 -21.14
CA VAL A 224 3.54 3.69 -20.76
C VAL A 224 3.82 2.83 -21.98
N VAL A 225 4.89 2.03 -21.92
CA VAL A 225 5.29 1.12 -23.00
C VAL A 225 4.87 -0.31 -22.63
N GLU A 226 4.15 -0.98 -23.53
CA GLU A 226 3.83 -2.39 -23.36
C GLU A 226 5.09 -3.24 -23.49
N ARG A 227 5.39 -4.02 -22.45
CA ARG A 227 6.68 -4.70 -22.27
C ARG A 227 6.61 -6.21 -22.11
N HIS A 228 5.46 -6.83 -22.36
CA HIS A 228 5.25 -8.27 -22.17
C HIS A 228 5.12 -9.03 -23.49
N LYS A 229 4.38 -8.47 -24.46
CA LYS A 229 4.02 -9.15 -25.72
C LYS A 229 4.63 -8.49 -26.95
N ALA A 230 5.43 -7.43 -26.79
CA ALA A 230 5.97 -6.63 -27.88
C ALA A 230 4.88 -6.23 -28.90
N THR A 231 3.69 -5.86 -28.42
CA THR A 231 2.59 -5.42 -29.29
C THR A 231 2.90 -4.11 -30.01
N GLY A 232 3.81 -3.30 -29.46
CA GLY A 232 4.09 -1.94 -29.92
C GLY A 232 3.13 -0.88 -29.38
N ASN A 233 2.26 -1.24 -28.44
CA ASN A 233 1.36 -0.29 -27.79
C ASN A 233 2.15 0.67 -26.89
N ILE A 234 1.94 1.96 -27.10
CA ILE A 234 2.53 3.05 -26.31
C ILE A 234 1.40 4.01 -25.91
N GLY A 235 1.17 4.13 -24.61
CA GLY A 235 0.29 5.14 -24.03
C GLY A 235 1.07 6.42 -23.76
N LEU A 236 0.55 7.56 -24.22
CA LEU A 236 1.12 8.89 -23.99
C LEU A 236 0.12 9.76 -23.25
N GLY A 237 0.58 10.46 -22.21
CA GLY A 237 -0.25 11.34 -21.41
C GLY A 237 0.55 12.44 -20.72
N LEU A 238 -0.15 13.20 -19.89
CA LEU A 238 0.43 14.26 -19.07
C LEU A 238 0.14 13.99 -17.60
N VAL A 239 1.11 14.32 -16.74
CA VAL A 239 1.04 14.11 -15.30
C VAL A 239 1.58 15.33 -14.56
N SER A 240 1.08 15.56 -13.34
CA SER A 240 1.50 16.64 -12.44
C SER A 240 1.54 16.15 -10.99
N GLY A 241 2.28 16.85 -10.14
CA GLY A 241 2.49 16.53 -8.73
C GLY A 241 3.85 15.88 -8.41
N PHE A 242 4.75 15.77 -9.38
CA PHE A 242 6.07 15.16 -9.20
C PHE A 242 7.17 16.20 -8.88
N GLY A 243 7.01 17.45 -9.33
CA GLY A 243 7.97 18.52 -9.11
C GLY A 243 9.30 18.37 -9.86
N LEU A 244 9.41 17.42 -10.81
CA LEU A 244 10.65 17.20 -11.56
C LEU A 244 10.97 18.42 -12.43
N LYS A 245 12.22 18.90 -12.33
CA LYS A 245 12.70 20.08 -13.07
C LYS A 245 13.62 19.75 -14.24
N LYS A 246 14.23 18.56 -14.25
CA LYS A 246 15.17 18.07 -15.26
C LYS A 246 15.13 16.53 -15.30
N GLY A 247 15.48 15.95 -16.44
CA GLY A 247 15.50 14.51 -16.70
C GLY A 247 15.35 14.21 -18.18
#